data_AF-A0A660NVW5-F1
#
_entry.id   AF-A0A660NVW5-F1
#
_cell.length_a   1.000
_cell.length_b   1.000
_cell.length_c   1.000
_cell.angle_alpha   90.00
_cell.angle_beta   90.00
_cell.angle_gamma   90.00
#
_symmetry.space_group_name_H-M   'P 1'
#
loop_
_entity.id
_entity.type
_entity.pdbx_description
1 polymer ?
#
loop_
_entity_poly.entity_id
_entity_poly.type
_entity_poly.pdbx_seq_one_letter_code
_entity_poly.pdbx_strand_id
1 'polypeptide(L)'
;MAEFIVAIELGSSKITGIAGKKNLDGSISVNAVVKEDASQCIRKGVVYNIDKTGQCLTNIINKLKKQLKHEITHVYVGVGGQSIRSVKNVIVKELPAGTIISSNMINELMDANRNMSYPDQEILDAATQEYKVDNQDAIDPVGIKANHLEGNFLNILWRKSFYDNLNSCFEKAGIAIAEMYLAPLALADSILTDNEKRGGCVLVDLGAETTTVSVYYKSILRHLAVLPLGGANITKDIASLHIEEKDAEKLKLTYGSAYTNDEDIDDKHSYTISNDSSIESRKLVDIIESRVEEIIKNVIYQIPSEYANKLLGGFILTGGGSNMKNIEQAFRTHSHVDKIRIAKFVTQTINANNADINAKNATMNTILGLLAKGDINCAGAPINSDKKLFDDVTKPTTSTTSDLHKEPRKAPEIGQGVVLTAAEKEKAEAERRRMEEEERKRREDEEEKRKHDEEEKRKNSLWGKFTRKMKELGGTILEPEDE
;
A
#
# COMPACT_ATOMS: atom_id res chain seq x y z
N MET A 1 -22.91 12.23 20.08
CA MET A 1 -21.57 11.65 20.30
C MET A 1 -20.62 12.39 19.37
N ALA A 2 -19.41 12.74 19.80
CA ALA A 2 -18.42 13.31 18.87
C ALA A 2 -18.10 12.26 17.79
N GLU A 3 -17.89 12.74 16.57
CA GLU A 3 -17.67 11.90 15.42
C GLU A 3 -16.59 12.54 14.56
N PHE A 4 -15.41 11.91 14.56
CA PHE A 4 -14.29 12.29 13.73
C PHE A 4 -13.41 11.08 13.45
N ILE A 5 -12.72 11.13 12.31
CA ILE A 5 -11.70 10.21 11.89
C ILE A 5 -10.35 10.86 12.16
N VAL A 6 -9.36 10.08 12.59
CA VAL A 6 -7.97 10.53 12.75
C VAL A 6 -7.08 9.72 11.83
N ALA A 7 -6.24 10.38 11.04
CA ALA A 7 -5.22 9.73 10.21
C ALA A 7 -3.82 10.28 10.54
N ILE A 8 -2.80 9.43 10.41
CA ILE A 8 -1.39 9.76 10.59
C ILE A 8 -0.58 9.32 9.37
N GLU A 9 0.23 10.23 8.85
CA GLU A 9 1.20 9.97 7.78
C GLU A 9 2.62 10.13 8.34
N LEU A 10 3.44 9.10 8.15
CA LEU A 10 4.85 9.09 8.56
C LEU A 10 5.76 9.50 7.39
N GLY A 11 5.93 10.79 7.18
CA GLY A 11 6.88 11.34 6.21
C GLY A 11 8.29 11.46 6.78
N SER A 12 9.32 11.46 5.90
CA SER A 12 10.72 11.63 6.34
C SER A 12 11.08 13.04 6.78
N SER A 13 10.37 14.06 6.25
CA SER A 13 10.53 15.44 6.71
C SER A 13 9.65 15.75 7.92
N LYS A 14 8.43 15.21 7.95
CA LYS A 14 7.44 15.49 9.00
C LYS A 14 6.50 14.29 9.19
N ILE A 15 6.08 14.06 10.43
CA ILE A 15 4.93 13.23 10.74
C ILE A 15 3.72 14.15 10.83
N THR A 16 2.65 13.84 10.10
CA THR A 16 1.44 14.66 10.07
C THR A 16 0.26 13.87 10.62
N GLY A 17 -0.41 14.42 11.63
CA GLY A 17 -1.70 13.93 12.11
C GLY A 17 -2.82 14.87 11.66
N ILE A 18 -3.91 14.31 11.15
CA ILE A 18 -5.11 15.04 10.76
C ILE A 18 -6.33 14.44 11.45
N ALA A 19 -7.30 15.29 11.79
CA ALA A 19 -8.61 14.85 12.21
C ALA A 19 -9.71 15.59 11.45
N GLY A 20 -10.75 14.86 11.05
CA GLY A 20 -11.86 15.43 10.29
C GLY A 20 -13.12 14.57 10.34
N LYS A 21 -14.22 15.11 9.81
CA LYS A 21 -15.50 14.45 9.73
C LYS A 21 -15.94 14.32 8.26
N LYS A 22 -16.39 13.14 7.86
CA LYS A 22 -17.11 12.93 6.61
C LYS A 22 -18.56 13.40 6.75
N ASN A 23 -19.00 14.25 5.84
CA ASN A 23 -20.37 14.74 5.78
C ASN A 23 -21.23 13.82 4.91
N LEU A 24 -22.55 13.91 5.05
CA LEU A 24 -23.51 13.09 4.29
C LEU A 24 -23.47 13.33 2.78
N ASP A 25 -23.00 14.50 2.35
CA ASP A 25 -22.83 14.87 0.95
C ASP A 25 -21.50 14.36 0.34
N GLY A 26 -20.72 13.60 1.10
CA GLY A 26 -19.40 13.09 0.70
C GLY A 26 -18.24 14.08 0.87
N SER A 27 -18.49 15.31 1.31
CA SER A 27 -17.42 16.26 1.64
C SER A 27 -16.75 15.92 2.98
N ILE A 28 -15.52 16.41 3.18
CA ILE A 28 -14.76 16.19 4.42
C ILE A 28 -14.49 17.53 5.09
N SER A 29 -14.96 17.68 6.33
CA SER A 29 -14.65 18.82 7.19
C SER A 29 -13.44 18.52 8.05
N VAL A 30 -12.32 19.22 7.86
CA VAL A 30 -11.10 19.04 8.66
C VAL A 30 -11.19 19.88 9.93
N ASN A 31 -11.05 19.23 11.08
CA ASN A 31 -11.15 19.85 12.39
C ASN A 31 -9.78 20.25 12.97
N ALA A 32 -8.75 19.44 12.73
CA ALA A 32 -7.42 19.63 13.32
C ALA A 32 -6.32 19.09 12.42
N VAL A 33 -5.16 19.75 12.44
CA VAL A 33 -3.91 19.31 11.78
C VAL A 33 -2.76 19.56 12.75
N VAL A 34 -1.90 18.56 12.92
CA VAL A 34 -0.69 18.65 13.74
C VAL A 34 0.48 18.07 12.95
N LYS A 35 1.65 18.71 13.07
CA LYS A 35 2.90 18.27 12.45
C LYS A 35 4.00 18.20 13.50
N GLU A 36 4.86 17.20 13.38
CA GLU A 36 6.12 17.08 14.11
C GLU A 36 7.26 16.88 13.12
N ASP A 37 8.44 17.41 13.45
CA ASP A 37 9.66 17.14 12.69
C ASP A 37 10.00 15.64 12.74
N ALA A 38 10.34 15.06 11.60
CA ALA A 38 10.62 13.63 11.49
C ALA A 38 12.09 13.31 11.22
N SER A 39 12.96 14.33 11.07
CA SER A 39 14.33 14.19 10.59
C SER A 39 15.19 13.23 11.43
N GLN A 40 14.85 13.10 12.71
CA GLN A 40 15.56 12.24 13.67
C GLN A 40 14.93 10.85 13.86
N CYS A 41 13.74 10.59 13.31
CA CYS A 41 12.97 9.39 13.61
C CYS A 41 12.55 8.58 12.38
N ILE A 42 12.32 9.22 11.23
CA ILE A 42 11.98 8.56 9.96
C ILE A 42 13.08 8.82 8.93
N ARG A 43 13.54 7.77 8.26
CA ARG A 43 14.47 7.86 7.12
C ARG A 43 13.92 7.07 5.93
N LYS A 44 13.87 7.70 4.76
CA LYS A 44 13.37 7.14 3.50
C LYS A 44 11.99 6.48 3.63
N GLY A 45 11.12 7.11 4.43
CA GLY A 45 9.76 6.66 4.73
C GLY A 45 9.67 5.47 5.70
N VAL A 46 10.76 5.11 6.37
CA VAL A 46 10.85 3.98 7.30
C VAL A 46 11.22 4.47 8.69
N VAL A 47 10.67 3.84 9.73
CA VAL A 47 11.07 4.07 11.13
C VAL A 47 12.55 3.73 11.31
N TYR A 48 13.34 4.78 11.56
CA TYR A 48 14.78 4.67 11.85
C TYR A 48 15.04 4.61 13.36
N ASN A 49 14.28 5.35 14.16
CA ASN A 49 14.41 5.37 15.62
C ASN A 49 13.05 5.21 16.29
N ILE A 50 12.80 4.03 16.86
CA ILE A 50 11.51 3.65 17.47
C ILE A 50 11.13 4.58 18.63
N ASP A 51 12.08 4.94 19.49
CA ASP A 51 11.80 5.78 20.67
C ASP A 51 11.42 7.20 20.27
N LYS A 52 12.18 7.80 19.35
CA LYS A 52 11.87 9.14 18.84
C LYS A 52 10.57 9.15 18.04
N THR A 53 10.29 8.12 17.24
CA THR A 53 9.02 8.01 16.53
C THR A 53 7.86 7.89 17.52
N GLY A 54 7.96 7.04 18.55
CA GLY A 54 6.97 6.94 19.61
C GLY A 54 6.71 8.27 20.31
N GLN A 55 7.77 9.04 20.63
CA GLN A 55 7.64 10.37 21.22
C GLN A 55 6.92 11.36 20.28
N CYS A 56 7.28 11.39 18.99
CA CYS A 56 6.61 12.22 18.00
C CYS A 56 5.12 11.86 17.89
N LEU A 57 4.78 10.57 17.85
CA LEU A 57 3.39 10.10 17.80
C LEU A 57 2.61 10.54 19.05
N THR A 58 3.16 10.34 20.25
CA THR A 58 2.55 10.81 21.51
C THR A 58 2.28 12.31 21.47
N ASN A 59 3.22 13.11 20.98
CA ASN A 59 3.06 14.55 20.84
C ASN A 59 1.93 14.92 19.86
N ILE A 60 1.86 14.26 18.71
CA ILE A 60 0.79 14.44 17.72
C ILE A 60 -0.57 14.14 18.34
N ILE A 61 -0.71 12.98 18.97
CA ILE A 61 -1.96 12.54 19.59
C ILE A 61 -2.40 13.52 20.68
N ASN A 62 -1.49 13.94 21.56
CA ASN A 62 -1.81 14.89 22.63
C ASN A 62 -2.25 16.27 22.09
N LYS A 63 -1.59 16.76 21.03
CA LYS A 63 -1.97 18.02 20.39
C LYS A 63 -3.33 17.92 19.68
N LEU A 64 -3.63 16.79 19.02
CA LEU A 64 -4.94 16.53 18.41
C LEU A 64 -6.04 16.46 19.47
N LYS A 65 -5.85 15.67 20.54
CA LYS A 65 -6.78 15.58 21.68
C LYS A 65 -7.12 16.96 22.25
N LYS A 66 -6.12 17.82 22.43
CA LYS A 66 -6.29 19.20 22.91
C LYS A 66 -7.13 20.06 21.96
N GLN A 67 -6.94 19.95 20.65
CA GLN A 67 -7.71 20.71 19.65
C GLN A 67 -9.16 20.18 19.53
N LEU A 68 -9.35 18.86 19.62
CA LEU A 68 -10.64 18.19 19.47
C LEU A 68 -11.48 18.15 20.77
N LYS A 69 -10.83 18.36 21.93
CA LYS A 69 -11.41 18.26 23.28
C LYS A 69 -12.03 16.88 23.58
N HIS A 70 -11.51 15.84 22.93
CA HIS A 70 -11.93 14.45 23.10
C HIS A 70 -10.71 13.55 23.10
N GLU A 71 -10.81 12.43 23.80
CA GLU A 71 -9.86 11.33 23.67
C GLU A 71 -9.87 10.79 22.23
N ILE A 72 -8.77 10.18 21.82
CA ILE A 72 -8.61 9.52 20.53
C ILE A 72 -8.38 8.05 20.85
N THR A 73 -9.30 7.19 20.41
CA THR A 73 -9.25 5.77 20.72
C THR A 73 -8.35 5.03 19.74
N HIS A 74 -8.40 5.41 18.46
CA HIS A 74 -7.69 4.74 17.38
C HIS A 74 -7.34 5.71 16.25
N VAL A 75 -6.44 5.30 15.36
CA VAL A 75 -6.04 6.09 14.19
C VAL A 75 -5.85 5.23 12.94
N TYR A 76 -6.07 5.84 11.78
CA TYR A 76 -5.66 5.34 10.48
C TYR A 76 -4.20 5.72 10.23
N VAL A 77 -3.42 4.81 9.62
CA VAL A 77 -1.99 5.03 9.40
C VAL A 77 -1.64 4.81 7.94
N GLY A 78 -0.98 5.79 7.33
CA GLY A 78 -0.38 5.65 6.02
C GLY A 78 1.01 5.05 6.10
N VAL A 79 1.21 3.92 5.43
CA VAL A 79 2.52 3.28 5.31
C VAL A 79 3.10 3.48 3.92
N GLY A 80 4.36 3.87 3.88
CA GLY A 80 5.12 4.19 2.67
C GLY A 80 6.57 3.74 2.81
N GLY A 81 7.45 4.32 1.99
CA GLY A 81 8.89 4.21 2.17
C GLY A 81 9.59 3.09 1.40
N GLN A 82 10.93 3.10 1.50
CA GLN A 82 11.86 2.41 0.61
C GLN A 82 11.66 0.89 0.49
N SER A 83 11.00 0.21 1.43
CA SER A 83 10.74 -1.24 1.29
C SER A 83 9.69 -1.59 0.27
N ILE A 84 8.80 -0.66 -0.08
CA ILE A 84 7.63 -0.98 -0.88
C ILE A 84 8.04 -1.09 -2.34
N ARG A 85 7.81 -2.27 -2.91
CA ARG A 85 8.01 -2.53 -4.34
C ARG A 85 7.02 -3.57 -4.83
N SER A 86 6.64 -3.49 -6.09
CA SER A 86 5.86 -4.54 -6.74
C SER A 86 6.76 -5.56 -7.43
N VAL A 87 6.36 -6.83 -7.38
CA VAL A 87 6.96 -7.94 -8.11
C VAL A 87 5.85 -8.68 -8.85
N LYS A 88 6.07 -8.94 -10.14
CA LYS A 88 5.15 -9.77 -10.92
C LYS A 88 5.28 -11.22 -10.50
N ASN A 89 4.15 -11.90 -10.42
CA ASN A 89 4.10 -13.33 -10.18
C ASN A 89 3.07 -13.98 -11.10
N VAL A 90 3.40 -15.15 -11.62
CA VAL A 90 2.52 -15.91 -12.52
C VAL A 90 2.30 -17.27 -11.90
N ILE A 91 1.04 -17.63 -11.68
CA ILE A 91 0.65 -18.97 -11.24
C ILE A 91 -0.02 -19.67 -12.41
N VAL A 92 0.42 -20.88 -12.72
CA VAL A 92 -0.08 -21.67 -13.85
C VAL A 92 -0.77 -22.92 -13.34
N LYS A 93 -1.93 -23.24 -13.93
CA LYS A 93 -2.67 -24.47 -13.66
C LYS A 93 -3.03 -25.16 -14.99
N GLU A 94 -2.55 -26.38 -15.14
CA GLU A 94 -2.97 -27.28 -16.22
C GLU A 94 -4.30 -27.93 -15.87
N LEU A 95 -5.24 -27.92 -16.82
CA LEU A 95 -6.60 -28.40 -16.66
C LEU A 95 -6.86 -29.59 -17.58
N PRO A 96 -7.67 -30.58 -17.15
CA PRO A 96 -8.12 -31.64 -18.02
C PRO A 96 -8.84 -31.12 -19.28
N ALA A 97 -8.78 -31.92 -20.35
CA ALA A 97 -9.37 -31.54 -21.63
C ALA A 97 -10.86 -31.23 -21.48
N GLY A 98 -11.24 -29.99 -21.80
CA GLY A 98 -12.63 -29.55 -21.76
C GLY A 98 -13.16 -29.13 -20.41
N THR A 99 -12.30 -28.92 -19.42
CA THR A 99 -12.67 -28.29 -18.15
C THR A 99 -13.23 -26.89 -18.38
N ILE A 100 -14.33 -26.59 -17.70
CA ILE A 100 -14.88 -25.24 -17.57
C ILE A 100 -14.30 -24.63 -16.30
N ILE A 101 -13.72 -23.45 -16.42
CA ILE A 101 -13.11 -22.74 -15.30
C ILE A 101 -14.19 -22.36 -14.29
N SER A 102 -13.98 -22.74 -13.03
CA SER A 102 -14.88 -22.40 -11.92
C SER A 102 -14.27 -21.31 -11.04
N SER A 103 -15.11 -20.62 -10.25
CA SER A 103 -14.65 -19.63 -9.28
C SER A 103 -13.67 -20.21 -8.25
N ASN A 104 -13.81 -21.50 -7.90
CA ASN A 104 -12.86 -22.18 -7.01
C ASN A 104 -11.46 -22.26 -7.63
N MET A 105 -11.34 -22.53 -8.94
CA MET A 105 -10.03 -22.56 -9.60
C MET A 105 -9.34 -21.20 -9.57
N ILE A 106 -10.12 -20.12 -9.63
CA ILE A 106 -9.60 -18.75 -9.51
C ILE A 106 -9.14 -18.45 -8.09
N ASN A 107 -9.93 -18.84 -7.09
CA ASN A 107 -9.53 -18.73 -5.69
C ASN A 107 -8.24 -19.50 -5.41
N GLU A 108 -8.09 -20.73 -5.95
CA GLU A 108 -6.87 -21.52 -5.81
C GLU A 108 -5.63 -20.81 -6.39
N LEU A 109 -5.73 -20.14 -7.54
CA LEU A 109 -4.63 -19.35 -8.10
C LEU A 109 -4.27 -18.16 -7.21
N MET A 110 -5.29 -17.46 -6.70
CA MET A 110 -5.10 -16.33 -5.78
C MET A 110 -4.44 -16.78 -4.47
N ASP A 111 -4.84 -17.94 -3.95
CA ASP A 111 -4.29 -18.51 -2.73
C ASP A 111 -2.85 -19.00 -2.92
N ALA A 112 -2.57 -19.68 -4.04
CA ALA A 112 -1.21 -20.04 -4.41
C ALA A 112 -0.29 -18.81 -4.52
N ASN A 113 -0.78 -17.71 -5.11
CA ASN A 113 -0.03 -16.46 -5.20
C ASN A 113 0.23 -15.84 -3.82
N ARG A 114 -0.78 -15.81 -2.94
CA ARG A 114 -0.66 -15.27 -1.57
C ARG A 114 0.29 -16.08 -0.69
N ASN A 115 0.46 -17.36 -0.98
CA ASN A 115 1.38 -18.26 -0.26
C ASN A 115 2.82 -18.22 -0.78
N MET A 116 3.11 -17.38 -1.78
CA MET A 116 4.49 -17.22 -2.26
C MET A 116 5.38 -16.61 -1.17
N SER A 117 6.51 -17.26 -0.93
CA SER A 117 7.52 -16.76 0.00
C SER A 117 8.57 -15.93 -0.73
N TYR A 118 8.96 -14.82 -0.10
CA TYR A 118 10.04 -13.96 -0.56
C TYR A 118 11.06 -13.81 0.59
N PRO A 119 12.37 -13.97 0.35
CA PRO A 119 13.37 -13.78 1.40
C PRO A 119 13.29 -12.38 2.02
N ASP A 120 13.19 -12.32 3.35
CA ASP A 120 13.07 -11.09 4.16
C ASP A 120 11.91 -10.15 3.80
N GLN A 121 10.96 -10.62 2.99
CA GLN A 121 9.83 -9.85 2.51
C GLN A 121 8.53 -10.62 2.64
N GLU A 122 7.42 -9.90 2.75
CA GLU A 122 6.08 -10.49 2.73
C GLU A 122 5.18 -9.73 1.77
N ILE A 123 4.15 -10.43 1.28
CA ILE A 123 3.12 -9.84 0.44
C ILE A 123 2.21 -8.99 1.32
N LEU A 124 2.14 -7.71 0.98
CA LEU A 124 1.31 -6.71 1.63
C LEU A 124 -0.07 -6.63 0.98
N ASP A 125 -0.09 -6.64 -0.34
CA ASP A 125 -1.27 -6.65 -1.19
C ASP A 125 -0.91 -7.30 -2.53
N ALA A 126 -1.91 -7.78 -3.27
CA ALA A 126 -1.72 -8.39 -4.59
C ALA A 126 -2.79 -7.89 -5.55
N ALA A 127 -2.37 -7.17 -6.58
CA ALA A 127 -3.26 -6.73 -7.64
C ALA A 127 -3.35 -7.79 -8.74
N THR A 128 -4.53 -8.38 -8.93
CA THR A 128 -4.82 -9.25 -10.07
C THR A 128 -4.68 -8.48 -11.36
N GLN A 129 -3.94 -9.04 -12.31
CA GLN A 129 -3.77 -8.51 -13.67
C GLN A 129 -4.79 -9.21 -14.59
N GLU A 130 -4.39 -9.61 -15.79
CA GLU A 130 -5.18 -10.46 -16.66
C GLU A 130 -5.00 -11.95 -16.31
N TYR A 131 -6.06 -12.74 -16.44
CA TYR A 131 -5.92 -14.19 -16.57
C TYR A 131 -5.60 -14.53 -18.01
N LYS A 132 -4.83 -15.58 -18.23
CA LYS A 132 -4.60 -16.13 -19.57
C LYS A 132 -5.25 -17.50 -19.65
N VAL A 133 -6.20 -17.61 -20.55
CA VAL A 133 -6.97 -18.83 -20.80
C VAL A 133 -6.48 -19.40 -22.12
N ASP A 134 -5.74 -20.51 -22.05
CA ASP A 134 -4.89 -21.01 -23.12
C ASP A 134 -3.96 -19.91 -23.68
N ASN A 135 -4.31 -19.29 -24.81
CA ASN A 135 -3.53 -18.21 -25.46
C ASN A 135 -4.29 -16.87 -25.53
N GLN A 136 -5.37 -16.71 -24.78
CA GLN A 136 -6.20 -15.51 -24.79
C GLN A 136 -6.27 -14.85 -23.40
N ASP A 137 -6.14 -13.53 -23.37
CA ASP A 137 -6.32 -12.76 -22.13
C ASP A 137 -7.80 -12.64 -21.77
N ALA A 138 -8.14 -12.86 -20.50
CA ALA A 138 -9.48 -12.73 -19.94
C ALA A 138 -9.44 -11.98 -18.60
N ILE A 139 -10.39 -11.07 -18.39
CA ILE A 139 -10.56 -10.37 -17.10
C ILE A 139 -11.33 -11.25 -16.12
N ASP A 140 -12.40 -11.89 -16.60
CA ASP A 140 -13.19 -12.88 -15.86
C ASP A 140 -13.18 -14.20 -16.64
N PRO A 141 -12.35 -15.17 -16.23
CA PRO A 141 -12.20 -16.42 -16.94
C PRO A 141 -13.27 -17.47 -16.56
N VAL A 142 -14.14 -17.18 -15.58
CA VAL A 142 -15.14 -18.16 -15.10
C VAL A 142 -16.13 -18.50 -16.21
N GLY A 143 -16.40 -19.80 -16.38
CA GLY A 143 -17.29 -20.30 -17.42
C GLY A 143 -16.63 -20.53 -18.78
N ILE A 144 -15.36 -20.15 -18.94
CA ILE A 144 -14.60 -20.42 -20.17
C ILE A 144 -14.03 -21.83 -20.13
N LYS A 145 -14.10 -22.55 -21.25
CA LYS A 145 -13.49 -23.87 -21.41
C LYS A 145 -12.01 -23.71 -21.76
N ALA A 146 -11.15 -24.37 -21.00
CA ALA A 146 -9.70 -24.22 -21.14
C ALA A 146 -8.97 -25.49 -20.70
N ASN A 147 -7.78 -25.68 -21.26
CA ASN A 147 -6.85 -26.71 -20.81
C ASN A 147 -5.68 -26.10 -20.04
N HIS A 148 -5.49 -24.79 -20.15
CA HIS A 148 -4.42 -24.06 -19.49
C HIS A 148 -4.96 -22.74 -18.92
N LEU A 149 -4.65 -22.48 -17.66
CA LEU A 149 -5.08 -21.27 -16.96
C LEU A 149 -3.89 -20.64 -16.23
N GLU A 150 -3.54 -19.42 -16.62
CA GLU A 150 -2.52 -18.61 -15.94
C GLU A 150 -3.21 -17.46 -15.18
N GLY A 151 -2.86 -17.29 -13.91
CA GLY A 151 -3.17 -16.11 -13.12
C GLY A 151 -1.96 -15.20 -13.06
N ASN A 152 -2.07 -14.00 -13.61
CA ASN A 152 -1.02 -12.98 -13.51
C ASN A 152 -1.33 -12.04 -12.35
N PHE A 153 -0.35 -11.86 -11.47
CA PHE A 153 -0.48 -11.06 -10.26
C PHE A 153 0.66 -10.04 -10.15
N LEU A 154 0.36 -8.91 -9.52
CA LEU A 154 1.35 -7.93 -9.10
C LEU A 154 1.38 -7.89 -7.57
N ASN A 155 2.37 -8.55 -6.98
CA ASN A 155 2.54 -8.62 -5.53
C ASN A 155 3.26 -7.38 -5.03
N ILE A 156 2.63 -6.65 -4.12
CA ILE A 156 3.24 -5.53 -3.42
C ILE A 156 3.95 -6.09 -2.20
N LEU A 157 5.27 -5.98 -2.19
CA LEU A 157 6.12 -6.51 -1.14
C LEU A 157 6.64 -5.39 -0.24
N TRP A 158 6.92 -5.76 1.01
CA TRP A 158 7.67 -4.93 1.96
C TRP A 158 8.54 -5.79 2.87
N ARG A 159 9.36 -5.16 3.72
CA ARG A 159 10.19 -5.87 4.70
C ARG A 159 9.41 -6.05 6.00
N LYS A 160 9.39 -7.28 6.52
CA LYS A 160 8.68 -7.62 7.77
C LYS A 160 9.10 -6.75 8.96
N SER A 161 10.41 -6.48 9.09
CA SER A 161 10.94 -5.65 10.18
C SER A 161 10.36 -4.23 10.24
N PHE A 162 9.86 -3.70 9.12
CA PHE A 162 9.29 -2.36 9.10
C PHE A 162 7.90 -2.33 9.73
N TYR A 163 7.13 -3.40 9.55
CA TYR A 163 5.85 -3.59 10.23
C TYR A 163 6.03 -3.67 11.74
N ASP A 164 6.96 -4.52 12.18
CA ASP A 164 7.23 -4.75 13.60
C ASP A 164 7.69 -3.45 14.29
N ASN A 165 8.59 -2.71 13.64
CA ASN A 165 9.05 -1.41 14.13
C ASN A 165 7.90 -0.39 14.20
N LEU A 166 7.01 -0.36 13.19
CA LEU A 166 5.89 0.56 13.17
C LEU A 166 4.90 0.25 14.31
N ASN A 167 4.48 -0.99 14.48
CA ASN A 167 3.61 -1.39 15.59
C ASN A 167 4.23 -1.05 16.94
N SER A 168 5.52 -1.34 17.12
CA SER A 168 6.25 -0.98 18.34
C SER A 168 6.17 0.51 18.66
N CYS A 169 6.18 1.39 17.65
CA CYS A 169 6.05 2.84 17.85
C CYS A 169 4.64 3.22 18.33
N PHE A 170 3.61 2.62 17.75
CA PHE A 170 2.21 2.89 18.12
C PHE A 170 1.84 2.32 19.50
N GLU A 171 2.35 1.14 19.82
CA GLU A 171 2.25 0.56 21.17
C GLU A 171 2.90 1.46 22.21
N LYS A 172 4.12 1.95 21.96
CA LYS A 172 4.80 2.92 22.84
C LYS A 172 4.04 4.23 22.97
N ALA A 173 3.36 4.68 21.91
CA ALA A 173 2.52 5.86 21.94
C ALA A 173 1.16 5.64 22.62
N GLY A 174 0.83 4.39 22.98
CA GLY A 174 -0.43 4.03 23.62
C GLY A 174 -1.66 4.30 22.76
N ILE A 175 -1.52 4.22 21.43
CA ILE A 175 -2.60 4.49 20.48
C ILE A 175 -2.78 3.31 19.54
N ALA A 176 -4.00 2.77 19.48
CA ALA A 176 -4.30 1.64 18.64
C ALA A 176 -4.55 2.06 17.18
N ILE A 177 -4.30 1.12 16.27
CA ILE A 177 -4.39 1.36 14.84
C ILE A 177 -5.71 0.77 14.33
N ALA A 178 -6.60 1.65 13.86
CA ALA A 178 -7.84 1.25 13.21
C ALA A 178 -7.52 0.48 11.93
N GLU A 179 -6.69 1.06 11.06
CA GLU A 179 -6.27 0.41 9.83
C GLU A 179 -4.99 1.04 9.29
N MET A 180 -4.17 0.21 8.64
CA MET A 180 -3.00 0.66 7.90
C MET A 180 -3.30 0.63 6.41
N TYR A 181 -2.96 1.70 5.71
CA TYR A 181 -3.13 1.83 4.26
C TYR A 181 -1.79 2.06 3.59
N LEU A 182 -1.59 1.39 2.45
CA LEU A 182 -0.55 1.74 1.50
C LEU A 182 -0.76 3.19 1.03
N ALA A 183 0.08 4.09 1.53
CA ALA A 183 0.00 5.52 1.24
C ALA A 183 0.00 5.83 -0.27
N PRO A 184 0.81 5.16 -1.13
CA PRO A 184 0.77 5.38 -2.57
C PRO A 184 -0.57 5.03 -3.22
N LEU A 185 -1.28 4.02 -2.71
CA LEU A 185 -2.58 3.60 -3.23
C LEU A 185 -3.69 4.55 -2.75
N ALA A 186 -3.68 4.91 -1.47
CA ALA A 186 -4.59 5.91 -0.92
C ALA A 186 -4.43 7.27 -1.63
N LEU A 187 -3.18 7.68 -1.90
CA LEU A 187 -2.87 8.89 -2.65
C LEU A 187 -3.43 8.81 -4.08
N ALA A 188 -3.19 7.71 -4.79
CA ALA A 188 -3.65 7.52 -6.17
C ALA A 188 -5.18 7.60 -6.28
N ASP A 189 -5.92 7.03 -5.33
CA ASP A 189 -7.39 7.10 -5.27
C ASP A 189 -7.92 8.52 -5.05
N SER A 190 -7.14 9.37 -4.39
CA SER A 190 -7.54 10.74 -4.08
C SER A 190 -7.16 11.77 -5.14
N ILE A 191 -6.24 11.47 -6.08
CA ILE A 191 -5.74 12.48 -7.03
C ILE A 191 -5.86 12.09 -8.49
N LEU A 192 -5.92 10.80 -8.82
CA LEU A 192 -6.06 10.33 -10.19
C LEU A 192 -7.53 10.30 -10.58
N THR A 193 -7.82 10.75 -11.79
CA THR A 193 -9.13 10.59 -12.40
C THR A 193 -9.27 9.19 -12.99
N ASP A 194 -10.51 8.71 -13.13
CA ASP A 194 -10.78 7.42 -13.79
C ASP A 194 -10.25 7.37 -15.23
N ASN A 195 -10.26 8.51 -15.92
CA ASN A 195 -9.73 8.60 -17.28
C ASN A 195 -8.21 8.45 -17.33
N GLU A 196 -7.48 9.02 -16.36
CA GLU A 196 -6.02 8.84 -16.25
C GLU A 196 -5.67 7.40 -15.89
N LYS A 197 -6.37 6.78 -14.94
CA LYS A 197 -6.17 5.38 -14.58
C LYS A 197 -6.49 4.43 -15.75
N ARG A 198 -7.59 4.68 -16.47
CA ARG A 198 -8.05 3.86 -17.60
C ARG A 198 -7.15 4.00 -18.83
N GLY A 199 -6.86 5.23 -19.24
CA GLY A 199 -5.99 5.56 -20.39
C GLY A 199 -4.51 5.30 -20.13
N GLY A 200 -4.14 5.16 -18.86
CA GLY A 200 -2.82 4.82 -18.38
C GLY A 200 -1.96 6.04 -18.04
N CYS A 201 -1.35 6.07 -16.87
CA CYS A 201 -0.53 7.18 -16.41
C CYS A 201 0.59 6.70 -15.48
N VAL A 202 1.58 7.57 -15.28
CA VAL A 202 2.61 7.43 -14.24
C VAL A 202 2.31 8.43 -13.15
N LEU A 203 1.93 7.97 -11.97
CA LEU A 203 1.84 8.80 -10.78
C LEU A 203 3.22 8.87 -10.12
N VAL A 204 3.72 10.09 -9.92
CA VAL A 204 5.03 10.36 -9.28
C VAL A 204 4.82 11.24 -8.06
N ASP A 205 5.03 10.68 -6.88
CA ASP A 205 5.02 11.41 -5.61
C ASP A 205 6.44 11.82 -5.24
N LEU A 206 6.76 13.10 -5.42
CA LEU A 206 8.07 13.70 -5.16
C LEU A 206 8.14 14.15 -3.69
N GLY A 207 8.60 13.25 -2.83
CA GLY A 207 8.76 13.47 -1.40
C GLY A 207 10.10 14.10 -1.00
N ALA A 208 10.37 14.10 0.31
CA ALA A 208 11.63 14.62 0.86
C ALA A 208 12.80 13.65 0.63
N GLU A 209 12.78 12.44 1.19
CA GLU A 209 13.86 11.45 1.01
C GLU A 209 13.51 10.34 0.01
N THR A 210 12.30 10.35 -0.54
CA THR A 210 11.80 9.32 -1.45
C THR A 210 10.98 9.89 -2.58
N THR A 211 11.00 9.20 -3.72
CA THR A 211 10.11 9.42 -4.85
C THR A 211 9.36 8.13 -5.12
N THR A 212 8.03 8.15 -5.05
CA THR A 212 7.22 6.96 -5.33
C THR A 212 6.70 7.01 -6.75
N VAL A 213 6.82 5.89 -7.47
CA VAL A 213 6.35 5.72 -8.85
C VAL A 213 5.29 4.64 -8.88
N SER A 214 4.09 4.99 -9.34
CA SER A 214 2.98 4.05 -9.59
C SER A 214 2.54 4.14 -11.04
N VAL A 215 2.55 3.02 -11.76
CA VAL A 215 2.07 2.96 -13.15
C VAL A 215 0.69 2.33 -13.16
N TYR A 216 -0.28 3.03 -13.75
CA TYR A 216 -1.63 2.51 -13.96
C TYR A 216 -1.90 2.35 -15.45
N TYR A 217 -2.65 1.32 -15.82
CA TYR A 217 -3.16 1.12 -17.18
C TYR A 217 -4.40 0.23 -17.16
N LYS A 218 -5.46 0.61 -17.89
CA LYS A 218 -6.79 -0.02 -17.84
C LYS A 218 -7.36 -0.10 -16.41
N SER A 219 -7.12 0.94 -15.61
CA SER A 219 -7.55 1.04 -14.20
C SER A 219 -6.90 0.03 -13.24
N ILE A 220 -5.86 -0.69 -13.68
CA ILE A 220 -5.12 -1.65 -12.87
C ILE A 220 -3.74 -1.07 -12.54
N LEU A 221 -3.28 -1.25 -11.30
CA LEU A 221 -1.91 -0.97 -10.90
C LEU A 221 -0.97 -1.98 -11.57
N ARG A 222 -0.05 -1.48 -12.39
CA ARG A 222 0.89 -2.27 -13.20
C ARG A 222 2.31 -2.31 -12.64
N HIS A 223 2.69 -1.29 -11.89
CA HIS A 223 3.98 -1.19 -11.23
C HIS A 223 3.90 -0.24 -10.04
N LEU A 224 4.63 -0.54 -8.97
CA LEU A 224 4.83 0.32 -7.82
C LEU A 224 6.27 0.20 -7.34
N ALA A 225 6.98 1.32 -7.19
CA ALA A 225 8.32 1.33 -6.62
C ALA A 225 8.56 2.62 -5.84
N VAL A 226 9.30 2.52 -4.74
CA VAL A 226 9.78 3.68 -3.96
C VAL A 226 11.28 3.84 -4.16
N LEU A 227 11.66 4.95 -4.79
CA LEU A 227 13.05 5.33 -5.04
C LEU A 227 13.59 6.10 -3.82
N PRO A 228 14.79 5.82 -3.31
CA PRO A 228 15.41 6.52 -2.18
C PRO A 228 16.05 7.86 -2.59
N LEU A 229 15.35 8.62 -3.43
CA LEU A 229 15.76 9.91 -3.97
C LEU A 229 14.59 10.88 -3.83
N GLY A 230 14.82 12.07 -3.30
CA GLY A 230 13.79 13.12 -3.19
C GLY A 230 14.40 14.51 -3.01
N GLY A 231 13.57 15.49 -2.64
CA GLY A 231 13.99 16.87 -2.49
C GLY A 231 15.08 17.13 -1.44
N ALA A 232 15.28 16.23 -0.47
CA ALA A 232 16.34 16.28 0.52
C ALA A 232 17.71 15.91 -0.06
N ASN A 233 17.76 15.13 -1.15
CA ASN A 233 19.01 14.88 -1.88
C ASN A 233 19.53 16.18 -2.51
N ILE A 234 18.63 16.98 -3.09
CA ILE A 234 18.96 18.31 -3.63
C ILE A 234 19.55 19.20 -2.52
N THR A 235 18.91 19.22 -1.35
CA THR A 235 19.40 19.96 -0.19
C THR A 235 20.79 19.50 0.25
N LYS A 236 21.03 18.18 0.27
CA LYS A 236 22.34 17.60 0.62
C LYS A 236 23.43 17.94 -0.40
N ASP A 237 23.09 18.00 -1.68
CA ASP A 237 24.05 18.39 -2.71
C ASP A 237 24.44 19.86 -2.58
N ILE A 238 23.48 20.76 -2.27
CA ILE A 238 23.78 22.16 -1.97
C ILE A 238 24.64 22.25 -0.70
N ALA A 239 24.27 21.51 0.36
CA ALA A 239 25.00 21.49 1.63
C ALA A 239 26.45 20.97 1.48
N SER A 240 26.75 20.18 0.44
CA SER A 240 28.10 19.69 0.16
C SER A 240 29.10 20.83 -0.14
N LEU A 241 28.62 22.03 -0.42
CA LEU A 241 29.43 23.25 -0.58
C LEU A 241 29.77 23.92 0.77
N HIS A 242 29.83 23.15 1.86
CA HIS A 242 30.04 23.65 3.22
C HIS A 242 28.97 24.65 3.69
N ILE A 243 27.72 24.45 3.24
CA ILE A 243 26.55 25.23 3.65
C ILE A 243 25.76 24.43 4.68
N GLU A 244 25.30 25.06 5.76
CA GLU A 244 24.44 24.37 6.74
C GLU A 244 23.16 23.85 6.06
N GLU A 245 22.71 22.64 6.41
CA GLU A 245 21.56 21.98 5.75
C GLU A 245 20.28 22.85 5.78
N LYS A 246 20.10 23.62 6.86
CA LYS A 246 18.98 24.57 6.99
C LYS A 246 19.06 25.71 5.97
N ASP A 247 20.23 26.26 5.74
CA ASP A 247 20.43 27.33 4.76
C ASP A 247 20.40 26.79 3.33
N ALA A 248 20.91 25.58 3.11
CA ALA A 248 20.76 24.87 1.84
C ALA A 248 19.28 24.62 1.49
N GLU A 249 18.46 24.22 2.46
CA GLU A 249 17.01 24.07 2.26
C GLU A 249 16.37 25.41 1.90
N LYS A 250 16.75 26.48 2.60
CA LYS A 250 16.25 27.84 2.34
C LYS A 250 16.62 28.32 0.93
N LEU A 251 17.86 28.10 0.48
CA LEU A 251 18.30 28.40 -0.87
C LEU A 251 17.46 27.65 -1.90
N LYS A 252 17.29 26.33 -1.72
CA LYS A 252 16.47 25.48 -2.60
C LYS A 252 15.03 25.98 -2.69
N LEU A 253 14.40 26.29 -1.55
CA LEU A 253 13.01 26.75 -1.52
C LEU A 253 12.83 28.16 -2.11
N THR A 254 13.83 29.02 -1.99
CA THR A 254 13.74 30.43 -2.42
C THR A 254 14.11 30.61 -3.89
N TYR A 255 15.16 29.93 -4.35
CA TYR A 255 15.78 30.16 -5.67
C TYR A 255 15.79 28.93 -6.57
N GLY A 256 15.40 27.76 -6.06
CA GLY A 256 15.48 26.51 -6.81
C GLY A 256 14.57 26.45 -8.03
N SER A 257 15.14 26.04 -9.15
CA SER A 257 14.44 25.73 -10.40
C SER A 257 14.85 24.36 -10.87
N ALA A 258 13.89 23.55 -11.31
CA ALA A 258 14.11 22.22 -11.84
C ALA A 258 14.61 22.24 -13.30
N TYR A 259 14.43 23.37 -13.97
CA TYR A 259 14.90 23.62 -15.34
C TYR A 259 15.01 25.13 -15.57
N THR A 260 16.09 25.55 -16.19
CA THR A 260 16.45 26.95 -16.43
C THR A 260 17.08 27.03 -17.81
N ASN A 261 16.67 27.99 -18.65
CA ASN A 261 17.36 28.18 -19.92
C ASN A 261 18.72 28.83 -19.64
N ASP A 262 19.75 28.44 -20.39
CA ASP A 262 21.10 28.99 -20.21
C ASP A 262 21.16 30.52 -20.29
N GLU A 263 20.31 31.11 -21.13
CA GLU A 263 20.20 32.57 -21.34
C GLU A 263 19.61 33.31 -20.14
N ASP A 264 18.85 32.63 -19.27
CA ASP A 264 18.19 33.21 -18.09
C ASP A 264 19.12 33.24 -16.86
N ILE A 265 20.32 32.65 -16.97
CA ILE A 265 21.25 32.52 -15.85
C ILE A 265 22.25 33.67 -15.87
N ASP A 266 22.22 34.50 -14.83
CA ASP A 266 23.20 35.56 -14.62
C ASP A 266 24.46 34.99 -13.94
N ASP A 267 25.50 34.74 -14.74
CA ASP A 267 26.80 34.23 -14.26
C ASP A 267 27.51 35.16 -13.28
N LYS A 268 27.12 36.43 -13.21
CA LYS A 268 27.71 37.41 -12.27
C LYS A 268 26.93 37.51 -10.97
N HIS A 269 25.77 36.88 -10.88
CA HIS A 269 24.92 36.92 -9.69
C HIS A 269 25.34 35.85 -8.68
N SER A 270 25.34 36.23 -7.40
CA SER A 270 25.51 35.30 -6.28
C SER A 270 24.44 35.52 -5.23
N TYR A 271 23.90 34.42 -4.69
CA TYR A 271 22.96 34.43 -3.59
C TYR A 271 23.71 34.46 -2.26
N THR A 272 23.41 35.45 -1.42
CA THR A 272 23.97 35.54 -0.07
C THR A 272 23.37 34.48 0.84
N ILE A 273 24.23 33.74 1.54
CA ILE A 273 23.86 32.68 2.49
C ILE A 273 23.95 33.24 3.92
N SER A 274 25.11 33.80 4.24
CA SER A 274 25.43 34.48 5.49
C SER A 274 26.32 35.69 5.19
N ASN A 275 26.72 36.45 6.22
CA ASN A 275 27.51 37.68 6.03
C ASN A 275 28.80 37.47 5.24
N ASP A 276 29.40 36.29 5.34
CA ASP A 276 30.71 35.97 4.73
C ASP A 276 30.64 34.85 3.68
N SER A 277 29.44 34.37 3.31
CA SER A 277 29.28 33.25 2.37
C SER A 277 28.20 33.52 1.32
N SER A 278 28.50 33.15 0.08
CA SER A 278 27.60 33.27 -1.06
C SER A 278 27.78 32.09 -2.02
N ILE A 279 26.78 31.85 -2.86
CA ILE A 279 26.83 30.84 -3.92
C ILE A 279 26.49 31.50 -5.26
N GLU A 280 27.30 31.23 -6.28
CA GLU A 280 27.05 31.70 -7.65
C GLU A 280 25.75 31.10 -8.19
N SER A 281 24.98 31.90 -8.94
CA SER A 281 23.68 31.50 -9.47
C SER A 281 23.79 30.26 -10.35
N ARG A 282 24.75 30.25 -11.30
CA ARG A 282 25.07 29.10 -12.15
C ARG A 282 25.30 27.83 -11.33
N LYS A 283 26.12 27.92 -10.28
CA LYS A 283 26.48 26.76 -9.46
C LYS A 283 25.27 26.16 -8.75
N LEU A 284 24.38 27.01 -8.23
CA LEU A 284 23.14 26.55 -7.61
C LEU A 284 22.23 25.84 -8.62
N VAL A 285 22.08 26.43 -9.82
CA VAL A 285 21.28 25.85 -10.90
C VAL A 285 21.82 24.48 -11.30
N ASP A 286 23.12 24.38 -11.60
CA ASP A 286 23.76 23.12 -12.02
C ASP A 286 23.53 21.98 -11.03
N ILE A 287 23.64 22.26 -9.72
CA ILE A 287 23.45 21.27 -8.66
C ILE A 287 21.99 20.78 -8.62
N ILE A 288 21.04 21.72 -8.67
CA ILE A 288 19.63 21.40 -8.57
C ILE A 288 19.18 20.61 -9.79
N GLU A 289 19.51 21.09 -10.99
CA GLU A 289 19.09 20.45 -12.25
C GLU A 289 19.71 19.07 -12.41
N SER A 290 20.99 18.90 -12.06
CA SER A 290 21.64 17.58 -12.11
C SER A 290 20.91 16.55 -11.24
N ARG A 291 20.53 16.93 -10.00
CA ARG A 291 19.81 16.01 -9.10
C ARG A 291 18.38 15.77 -9.56
N VAL A 292 17.70 16.79 -10.09
CA VAL A 292 16.35 16.63 -10.65
C VAL A 292 16.37 15.71 -11.87
N GLU A 293 17.34 15.88 -12.77
CA GLU A 293 17.54 15.01 -13.93
C GLU A 293 17.75 13.55 -13.49
N GLU A 294 18.60 13.30 -12.49
CA GLU A 294 18.81 11.96 -11.95
C GLU A 294 17.51 11.35 -11.40
N ILE A 295 16.73 12.12 -10.64
CA ILE A 295 15.43 11.67 -10.13
C ILE A 295 14.50 11.30 -11.30
N ILE A 296 14.39 12.16 -12.30
CA ILE A 296 13.51 11.94 -13.46
C ILE A 296 13.94 10.70 -14.25
N LYS A 297 15.24 10.53 -14.52
CA LYS A 297 15.77 9.33 -15.20
C LYS A 297 15.46 8.05 -14.43
N ASN A 298 15.61 8.06 -13.11
CA ASN A 298 15.27 6.91 -12.27
C ASN A 298 13.75 6.65 -12.26
N VAL A 299 12.92 7.68 -12.30
CA VAL A 299 11.45 7.55 -12.44
C VAL A 299 11.09 6.90 -13.77
N ILE A 300 11.67 7.37 -14.89
CA ILE A 300 11.42 6.80 -16.23
C ILE A 300 11.85 5.33 -16.27
N TYR A 301 12.98 4.99 -15.65
CA TYR A 301 13.45 3.60 -15.58
C TYR A 301 12.50 2.66 -14.84
N GLN A 302 11.64 3.18 -13.95
CA GLN A 302 10.61 2.37 -13.30
C GLN A 302 9.41 2.05 -14.19
N ILE A 303 9.28 2.64 -15.38
CA ILE A 303 8.15 2.38 -16.27
C ILE A 303 8.40 1.04 -16.99
N PRO A 304 7.55 0.01 -16.80
CA PRO A 304 7.75 -1.24 -17.51
C PRO A 304 7.61 -1.05 -19.02
N SER A 305 8.53 -1.65 -19.78
CA SER A 305 8.65 -1.48 -21.24
C SER A 305 7.35 -1.77 -22.00
N GLU A 306 6.55 -2.72 -21.52
CA GLU A 306 5.28 -3.12 -22.14
C GLU A 306 4.17 -2.06 -22.04
N TYR A 307 4.35 -1.06 -21.16
CA TYR A 307 3.44 0.06 -20.98
C TYR A 307 3.98 1.39 -21.47
N ALA A 308 5.30 1.53 -21.70
CA ALA A 308 5.93 2.81 -22.02
C ALA A 308 5.21 3.62 -23.13
N ASN A 309 4.73 2.95 -24.18
CA ASN A 309 4.03 3.58 -25.31
C ASN A 309 2.49 3.59 -25.19
N LYS A 310 1.93 3.22 -24.02
CA LYS A 310 0.48 3.07 -23.80
C LYS A 310 -0.11 4.07 -22.80
N LEU A 311 0.72 4.89 -22.15
CA LEU A 311 0.30 5.76 -21.04
C LEU A 311 -0.22 7.12 -21.55
N LEU A 312 -1.45 7.15 -22.09
CA LEU A 312 -2.07 8.35 -22.67
C LEU A 312 -2.37 9.47 -21.64
N GLY A 313 -2.34 9.14 -20.36
CA GLY A 313 -2.45 10.05 -19.23
C GLY A 313 -1.16 10.80 -18.92
N GLY A 314 -0.01 10.32 -19.41
CA GLY A 314 1.31 10.91 -19.16
C GLY A 314 1.73 10.84 -17.69
N PHE A 315 2.46 11.86 -17.23
CA PHE A 315 2.93 11.94 -15.83
C PHE A 315 2.01 12.82 -14.98
N ILE A 316 1.63 12.30 -13.82
CA ILE A 316 0.91 13.02 -12.78
C ILE A 316 1.87 13.23 -11.61
N LEU A 317 2.25 14.47 -11.32
CA LEU A 317 3.20 14.83 -10.27
C LEU A 317 2.47 15.29 -9.01
N THR A 318 2.95 14.88 -7.85
CA THR A 318 2.43 15.32 -6.54
C THR A 318 3.58 15.37 -5.52
N GLY A 319 3.29 15.68 -4.26
CA GLY A 319 4.27 15.76 -3.19
C GLY A 319 4.98 17.10 -3.14
N GLY A 320 5.76 17.33 -2.09
CA GLY A 320 6.42 18.62 -1.86
C GLY A 320 7.39 19.03 -2.96
N GLY A 321 8.10 18.08 -3.57
CA GLY A 321 9.04 18.31 -4.66
C GLY A 321 8.37 18.78 -5.96
N SER A 322 7.07 18.49 -6.14
CA SER A 322 6.31 18.99 -7.30
C SER A 322 6.08 20.50 -7.28
N ASN A 323 6.43 21.19 -6.18
CA ASN A 323 6.37 22.65 -6.11
C ASN A 323 7.62 23.35 -6.65
N MET A 324 8.67 22.60 -7.01
CA MET A 324 9.87 23.20 -7.58
C MET A 324 9.54 23.91 -8.89
N LYS A 325 10.03 25.13 -9.06
CA LYS A 325 9.80 25.93 -10.27
C LYS A 325 10.23 25.13 -11.51
N ASN A 326 9.45 25.20 -12.58
CA ASN A 326 9.72 24.53 -13.85
C ASN A 326 9.84 23.00 -13.80
N ILE A 327 9.33 22.33 -12.75
CA ILE A 327 9.37 20.86 -12.65
C ILE A 327 8.66 20.16 -13.82
N GLU A 328 7.56 20.70 -14.32
CA GLU A 328 6.89 20.14 -15.50
C GLU A 328 7.78 20.22 -16.74
N GLN A 329 8.53 21.32 -16.89
CA GLN A 329 9.45 21.50 -18.02
C GLN A 329 10.59 20.49 -17.94
N ALA A 330 11.17 20.28 -16.76
CA ALA A 330 12.19 19.26 -16.54
C ALA A 330 11.68 17.86 -16.95
N PHE A 331 10.47 17.49 -16.51
CA PHE A 331 9.85 16.23 -16.91
C PHE A 331 9.62 16.14 -18.42
N ARG A 332 9.10 17.19 -19.08
CA ARG A 332 8.92 17.21 -20.54
C ARG A 332 10.26 17.00 -21.27
N THR A 333 11.29 17.74 -20.87
CA THR A 333 12.63 17.69 -21.48
C THR A 333 13.24 16.31 -21.38
N HIS A 334 13.22 15.68 -20.19
CA HIS A 334 13.92 14.41 -19.97
C HIS A 334 13.10 13.16 -20.29
N SER A 335 11.76 13.23 -20.27
CA SER A 335 10.90 12.08 -20.58
C SER A 335 10.40 12.05 -22.01
N HIS A 336 10.45 13.17 -22.72
CA HIS A 336 9.83 13.36 -24.05
C HIS A 336 8.31 13.10 -24.06
N VAL A 337 7.64 13.26 -22.91
CA VAL A 337 6.19 13.17 -22.77
C VAL A 337 5.62 14.57 -22.55
N ASP A 338 4.76 15.03 -23.46
CA ASP A 338 4.17 16.37 -23.38
C ASP A 338 3.17 16.53 -22.23
N LYS A 339 2.42 15.46 -21.96
CA LYS A 339 1.33 15.48 -20.98
C LYS A 339 1.86 15.28 -19.57
N ILE A 340 2.12 16.40 -18.90
CA ILE A 340 2.49 16.47 -17.50
C ILE A 340 1.41 17.26 -16.75
N ARG A 341 0.92 16.72 -15.62
CA ARG A 341 -0.02 17.42 -14.73
C ARG A 341 0.51 17.42 -13.31
N ILE A 342 0.53 18.57 -12.64
CA ILE A 342 0.72 18.62 -11.18
C ILE A 342 -0.63 18.49 -10.48
N ALA A 343 -0.81 17.40 -9.72
CA ALA A 343 -1.94 17.18 -8.82
C ALA A 343 -1.76 17.99 -7.53
N LYS A 344 -2.14 19.26 -7.57
CA LYS A 344 -2.01 20.20 -6.44
C LYS A 344 -2.90 19.90 -5.23
N PHE A 345 -4.01 19.20 -5.45
CA PHE A 345 -4.98 18.88 -4.40
C PHE A 345 -5.74 17.59 -4.71
N VAL A 346 -6.41 17.03 -3.69
CA VAL A 346 -7.29 15.87 -3.82
C VAL A 346 -8.59 16.21 -4.56
N THR A 347 -9.23 15.19 -5.14
CA THR A 347 -10.50 15.31 -5.88
C THR A 347 -11.72 15.45 -4.97
N GLN A 348 -11.60 15.03 -3.71
CA GLN A 348 -12.66 15.17 -2.72
C GLN A 348 -12.88 16.64 -2.32
N THR A 349 -14.12 17.00 -2.00
CA THR A 349 -14.45 18.33 -1.45
C THR A 349 -13.96 18.42 0.00
N ILE A 350 -12.95 19.24 0.26
CA ILE A 350 -12.37 19.45 1.60
C ILE A 350 -12.74 20.84 2.13
N ASN A 351 -13.39 20.87 3.29
CA ASN A 351 -13.71 22.08 4.05
C ASN A 351 -12.73 22.20 5.22
N ALA A 352 -11.81 23.18 5.19
CA ALA A 352 -10.80 23.35 6.22
C ALA A 352 -10.50 24.82 6.52
N ASN A 353 -10.35 25.14 7.81
CA ASN A 353 -9.79 26.42 8.26
C ASN A 353 -8.31 26.26 8.64
N ASN A 354 -7.50 25.78 7.70
CA ASN A 354 -6.07 25.54 7.91
C ASN A 354 -5.28 26.02 6.68
N ALA A 355 -4.27 26.87 6.91
CA ALA A 355 -3.48 27.50 5.84
C ALA A 355 -2.74 26.48 4.97
N ASP A 356 -2.22 25.39 5.56
CA ASP A 356 -1.47 24.38 4.82
C ASP A 356 -2.36 23.59 3.86
N ILE A 357 -3.60 23.31 4.26
CA ILE A 357 -4.58 22.66 3.39
C ILE A 357 -5.02 23.62 2.28
N ASN A 358 -5.30 24.87 2.64
CA ASN A 358 -5.77 25.89 1.71
C ASN A 358 -4.70 26.36 0.71
N ALA A 359 -3.41 26.12 1.01
CA ALA A 359 -2.30 26.38 0.09
C ALA A 359 -2.35 25.52 -1.17
N LYS A 360 -3.00 24.34 -1.12
CA LYS A 360 -3.17 23.43 -2.28
C LYS A 360 -1.88 23.24 -3.07
N ASN A 361 -0.81 22.85 -2.37
CA ASN A 361 0.54 22.70 -2.90
C ASN A 361 1.01 21.24 -2.92
N ALA A 362 0.08 20.29 -3.02
CA ALA A 362 0.31 18.84 -3.00
C ALA A 362 0.92 18.24 -1.71
N THR A 363 1.43 19.05 -0.77
CA THR A 363 2.13 18.55 0.45
C THR A 363 1.24 17.87 1.49
N MET A 364 -0.08 17.88 1.28
CA MET A 364 -1.10 17.32 2.16
C MET A 364 -1.95 16.25 1.46
N ASN A 365 -1.68 15.92 0.18
CA ASN A 365 -2.55 15.03 -0.59
C ASN A 365 -2.62 13.63 0.01
N THR A 366 -1.48 13.07 0.44
CA THR A 366 -1.40 11.73 1.02
C THR A 366 -2.22 11.65 2.32
N ILE A 367 -1.97 12.53 3.29
CA ILE A 367 -2.74 12.57 4.53
C ILE A 367 -4.25 12.83 4.32
N LEU A 368 -4.62 13.67 3.35
CA LEU A 368 -6.02 13.89 3.00
C LEU A 368 -6.66 12.63 2.38
N GLY A 369 -5.92 11.88 1.55
CA GLY A 369 -6.37 10.61 1.01
C GLY A 369 -6.54 9.53 2.07
N LEU A 370 -5.66 9.48 3.07
CA LEU A 370 -5.81 8.60 4.23
C LEU A 370 -7.04 8.95 5.06
N LEU A 371 -7.29 10.24 5.31
CA LEU A 371 -8.49 10.70 5.99
C LEU A 371 -9.76 10.34 5.19
N ALA A 372 -9.70 10.42 3.86
CA ALA A 372 -10.80 10.04 2.97
C ALA A 372 -11.06 8.52 2.96
N LYS A 373 -10.09 7.68 3.33
CA LYS A 373 -10.28 6.23 3.49
C LYS A 373 -11.00 5.87 4.78
N GLY A 374 -10.75 6.57 5.88
CA GLY A 374 -11.28 6.18 7.19
C GLY A 374 -12.81 6.23 7.30
N ASP A 375 -13.39 5.26 7.98
CA ASP A 375 -14.84 5.02 8.09
C ASP A 375 -15.29 4.71 9.54
N ILE A 376 -14.35 4.37 10.42
CA ILE A 376 -14.55 4.11 11.84
C ILE A 376 -14.40 5.43 12.62
N ASN A 377 -15.31 5.65 13.58
CA ASN A 377 -15.23 6.77 14.49
C ASN A 377 -14.03 6.61 15.45
N CYS A 378 -13.13 7.59 15.47
CA CYS A 378 -11.95 7.63 16.33
C CYS A 378 -12.19 8.40 17.64
N ALA A 379 -13.37 9.01 17.82
CA ALA A 379 -13.67 9.83 18.98
C ALA A 379 -13.89 9.00 20.24
N GLY A 380 -13.15 9.34 21.30
CA GLY A 380 -13.32 8.81 22.65
C GLY A 380 -14.14 9.71 23.56
N ALA A 381 -14.00 9.51 24.87
CA ALA A 381 -14.67 10.32 25.88
C ALA A 381 -14.28 11.81 25.78
N PRO A 382 -15.19 12.74 26.10
CA PRO A 382 -14.87 14.17 26.16
C PRO A 382 -13.81 14.43 27.24
N ILE A 383 -12.81 15.26 26.91
CA ILE A 383 -11.77 15.68 27.85
C ILE A 383 -12.32 16.87 28.64
N ASN A 384 -12.63 16.65 29.91
CA ASN A 384 -13.18 17.68 30.79
C ASN A 384 -12.04 18.47 31.45
N SER A 385 -11.95 19.78 31.19
CA SER A 385 -10.89 20.64 31.72
C SER A 385 -10.94 20.86 33.24
N ASP A 386 -12.08 20.52 33.87
CA ASP A 386 -12.37 20.87 35.27
C ASP A 386 -12.16 19.70 36.26
N LYS A 387 -11.69 18.53 35.80
CA LYS A 387 -11.28 17.45 36.73
C LYS A 387 -9.93 17.80 37.36
N LYS A 388 -9.95 17.96 38.69
CA LYS A 388 -8.76 18.17 39.54
C LYS A 388 -7.71 17.11 39.24
N LEU A 389 -6.45 17.55 39.21
CA LEU A 389 -5.21 16.82 38.89
C LEU A 389 -4.96 15.48 39.64
N PHE A 390 -5.85 15.05 40.53
CA PHE A 390 -5.64 13.90 41.43
C PHE A 390 -6.81 12.92 41.54
N ASP A 391 -7.90 13.10 40.80
CA ASP A 391 -8.95 12.08 40.76
C ASP A 391 -8.97 11.37 39.40
N ASP A 392 -8.86 10.05 39.48
CA ASP A 392 -8.90 9.07 38.39
C ASP A 392 -7.61 8.89 37.56
N VAL A 393 -6.70 8.05 38.09
CA VAL A 393 -6.07 7.02 37.26
C VAL A 393 -7.15 5.97 36.93
N THR A 394 -8.21 6.38 36.21
CA THR A 394 -9.11 5.39 35.62
C THR A 394 -8.35 4.73 34.49
N LYS A 395 -8.38 3.40 34.52
CA LYS A 395 -7.76 2.48 33.57
C LYS A 395 -7.74 3.07 32.16
N PRO A 396 -6.60 3.01 31.44
CA PRO A 396 -6.59 3.44 30.06
C PRO A 396 -7.71 2.68 29.36
N THR A 397 -8.59 3.40 28.65
CA THR A 397 -9.61 2.79 27.78
C THR A 397 -8.83 2.16 26.61
N THR A 398 -8.15 1.05 26.91
CA THR A 398 -7.13 0.41 26.09
C THR A 398 -7.85 -0.60 25.23
N SER A 399 -8.47 -0.11 24.18
CA SER A 399 -8.59 -0.93 22.99
C SER A 399 -7.18 -0.99 22.39
N THR A 400 -6.57 -2.17 22.42
CA THR A 400 -5.33 -2.42 21.68
C THR A 400 -5.65 -2.59 20.19
N THR A 401 -4.64 -2.47 19.32
CA THR A 401 -4.81 -2.80 17.89
C THR A 401 -5.34 -4.23 17.73
N SER A 402 -4.87 -5.17 18.56
CA SER A 402 -5.39 -6.54 18.60
C SER A 402 -6.84 -6.66 19.06
N ASP A 403 -7.32 -5.77 19.94
CA ASP A 403 -8.72 -5.80 20.40
C ASP A 403 -9.70 -5.34 19.33
N LEU A 404 -9.32 -4.35 18.50
CA LEU A 404 -10.12 -3.90 17.36
C LEU A 404 -10.34 -5.00 16.32
N HIS A 405 -9.27 -5.73 16.00
CA HIS A 405 -9.25 -6.74 14.93
C HIS A 405 -9.49 -8.16 15.46
N LYS A 406 -10.24 -8.28 16.58
CA LYS A 406 -10.56 -9.59 17.19
C LYS A 406 -11.32 -10.50 16.24
N GLU A 407 -12.26 -9.96 15.47
CA GLU A 407 -12.96 -10.68 14.41
C GLU A 407 -12.31 -10.35 13.06
N PRO A 408 -11.79 -11.36 12.32
CA PRO A 408 -11.20 -11.12 11.02
C PRO A 408 -12.28 -10.70 10.02
N ARG A 409 -12.03 -9.62 9.28
CA ARG A 409 -12.88 -9.19 8.17
C ARG A 409 -12.80 -10.18 7.02
N LYS A 410 -13.91 -10.43 6.32
CA LYS A 410 -13.92 -11.37 5.20
C LYS A 410 -13.17 -10.77 4.00
N ALA A 411 -12.58 -11.61 3.15
CA ALA A 411 -11.82 -11.19 1.96
C ALA A 411 -12.49 -10.10 1.07
N PRO A 412 -13.82 -10.08 0.83
CA PRO A 412 -14.47 -8.99 0.08
C PRO A 412 -14.65 -7.68 0.86
N GLU A 413 -14.42 -7.66 2.17
CA GLU A 413 -14.51 -6.46 3.02
C GLU A 413 -13.16 -5.72 3.15
N ILE A 414 -12.06 -6.36 2.75
CA ILE A 414 -10.71 -5.78 2.78
C ILE A 414 -10.52 -4.97 1.49
N GLY A 415 -10.55 -3.64 1.62
CA GLY A 415 -10.29 -2.74 0.49
C GLY A 415 -8.86 -2.90 -0.06
N GLN A 416 -8.68 -2.54 -1.33
CA GLN A 416 -7.35 -2.54 -1.95
C GLN A 416 -6.37 -1.63 -1.19
N GLY A 417 -5.14 -2.10 -0.97
CA GLY A 417 -4.11 -1.37 -0.26
C GLY A 417 -4.22 -1.36 1.27
N VAL A 418 -5.15 -2.10 1.86
CA VAL A 418 -5.20 -2.33 3.31
C VAL A 418 -4.08 -3.28 3.72
N VAL A 419 -3.36 -2.93 4.76
CA VAL A 419 -2.30 -3.74 5.36
C VAL A 419 -2.87 -4.56 6.51
N LEU A 420 -2.89 -5.88 6.33
CA LEU A 420 -3.40 -6.81 7.34
C LEU A 420 -2.51 -6.87 8.57
N THR A 421 -3.14 -6.96 9.74
CA THR A 421 -2.44 -7.13 11.00
C THR A 421 -1.84 -8.53 11.15
N ALA A 422 -0.82 -8.69 12.01
CA ALA A 422 -0.25 -10.02 12.28
C ALA A 422 -1.31 -11.03 12.77
N ALA A 423 -2.23 -10.59 13.63
CA ALA A 423 -3.32 -11.43 14.13
C ALA A 423 -4.33 -11.82 13.04
N GLU A 424 -4.67 -10.89 12.14
CA GLU A 424 -5.53 -11.18 10.98
C GLU A 424 -4.86 -12.18 10.04
N LYS A 425 -3.56 -12.03 9.77
CA LYS A 425 -2.79 -12.97 8.93
C LYS A 425 -2.74 -14.37 9.53
N GLU A 426 -2.41 -14.48 10.83
CA GLU A 426 -2.32 -15.77 11.52
C GLU A 426 -3.66 -16.51 11.57
N LYS A 427 -4.77 -15.78 11.84
CA LYS A 427 -6.11 -16.38 11.81
C LYS A 427 -6.54 -16.78 10.41
N ALA A 428 -6.28 -15.95 9.39
CA ALA A 428 -6.57 -16.30 8.01
C ALA A 428 -5.81 -17.55 7.57
N GLU A 429 -4.55 -17.69 7.99
CA GLU A 429 -3.75 -18.90 7.75
C GLU A 429 -4.32 -20.11 8.51
N ALA A 430 -4.73 -19.95 9.77
CA ALA A 430 -5.32 -21.02 10.57
C ALA A 430 -6.68 -21.49 10.03
N GLU A 431 -7.55 -20.57 9.60
CA GLU A 431 -8.84 -20.88 8.98
C GLU A 431 -8.66 -21.58 7.64
N ARG A 432 -7.67 -21.16 6.84
CA ARG A 432 -7.27 -21.86 5.61
C ARG A 432 -6.78 -23.28 5.88
N ARG A 433 -5.88 -23.47 6.84
CA ARG A 433 -5.39 -24.82 7.23
C ARG A 433 -6.54 -25.74 7.64
N ARG A 434 -7.56 -25.20 8.34
CA ARG A 434 -8.78 -25.95 8.67
C ARG A 434 -9.58 -26.33 7.43
N MET A 435 -9.82 -25.37 6.53
CA MET A 435 -10.55 -25.63 5.28
C MET A 435 -9.82 -26.65 4.38
N GLU A 436 -8.49 -26.57 4.27
CA GLU A 436 -7.68 -27.55 3.53
C GLU A 436 -7.77 -28.96 4.15
N GLU A 437 -7.78 -29.05 5.49
CA GLU A 437 -7.92 -30.34 6.18
C GLU A 437 -9.33 -30.93 6.02
N GLU A 438 -10.37 -30.09 6.08
CA GLU A 438 -11.76 -30.49 5.82
C GLU A 438 -11.95 -30.94 4.37
N GLU A 439 -11.38 -30.22 3.40
CA GLU A 439 -11.45 -30.59 1.99
C GLU A 439 -10.68 -31.89 1.71
N ARG A 440 -9.52 -32.09 2.35
CA ARG A 440 -8.76 -33.34 2.24
C ARG A 440 -9.58 -34.52 2.76
N LYS A 441 -10.18 -34.40 3.94
CA LYS A 441 -11.07 -35.44 4.50
C LYS A 441 -12.26 -35.72 3.57
N ARG A 442 -12.88 -34.69 3.03
CA ARG A 442 -14.00 -34.85 2.09
C ARG A 442 -13.59 -35.57 0.81
N ARG A 443 -12.40 -35.29 0.26
CA ARG A 443 -11.86 -36.00 -0.90
C ARG A 443 -11.56 -37.47 -0.58
N GLU A 444 -10.99 -37.74 0.60
CA GLU A 444 -10.74 -39.11 1.09
C GLU A 444 -12.07 -39.89 1.22
N ASP A 445 -13.11 -39.29 1.84
CA ASP A 445 -14.44 -39.89 1.97
C ASP A 445 -15.12 -40.16 0.61
N GLU A 446 -15.00 -39.23 -0.35
CA GLU A 446 -15.53 -39.41 -1.71
C GLU A 446 -14.79 -40.53 -2.46
N GLU A 447 -13.47 -40.66 -2.27
CA GLU A 447 -12.67 -41.71 -2.87
C GLU A 447 -12.97 -43.08 -2.26
N GLU A 448 -13.16 -43.16 -0.94
CA GLU A 448 -13.61 -44.38 -0.25
C GLU A 448 -15.00 -44.80 -0.72
N LYS A 449 -15.95 -43.86 -0.83
CA LYS A 449 -17.28 -44.14 -1.41
C LYS A 449 -17.18 -44.64 -2.84
N ARG A 450 -16.35 -44.03 -3.70
CA ARG A 450 -16.16 -44.52 -5.08
C ARG A 450 -15.60 -45.94 -5.10
N LYS A 451 -14.59 -46.24 -4.27
CA LYS A 451 -14.03 -47.60 -4.15
C LYS A 451 -15.09 -48.60 -3.67
N HIS A 452 -15.89 -48.22 -2.67
CA HIS A 452 -16.99 -49.05 -2.17
C HIS A 452 -18.05 -49.30 -3.26
N ASP A 453 -18.48 -48.28 -3.98
CA ASP A 453 -19.46 -48.40 -5.07
C ASP A 453 -18.93 -49.21 -6.25
N GLU A 454 -17.63 -49.11 -6.57
CA GLU A 454 -16.96 -49.95 -7.58
C GLU A 454 -16.88 -51.41 -7.13
N GLU A 455 -16.58 -51.68 -5.86
CA GLU A 455 -16.63 -53.03 -5.30
C GLU A 455 -18.04 -53.62 -5.32
N GLU A 456 -19.06 -52.85 -4.91
CA GLU A 456 -20.48 -53.21 -4.97
C GLU A 456 -20.91 -53.54 -6.41
N LYS A 457 -20.57 -52.68 -7.37
CA LYS A 457 -20.84 -52.92 -8.81
C LYS A 457 -20.11 -54.16 -9.32
N ARG A 458 -18.86 -54.37 -8.89
CA ARG A 458 -18.07 -55.55 -9.28
C ARG A 458 -18.64 -56.84 -8.68
N LYS A 459 -19.12 -56.81 -7.43
CA LYS A 459 -19.83 -57.93 -6.77
C LYS A 459 -21.18 -58.21 -7.43
N ASN A 460 -21.89 -57.18 -7.88
CA ASN A 460 -23.22 -57.29 -8.51
C ASN A 460 -23.18 -57.55 -10.03
N SER A 461 -22.02 -57.46 -10.68
CA SER A 461 -21.85 -57.79 -12.11
C SER A 461 -22.04 -59.29 -12.39
N LEU A 462 -22.41 -59.64 -13.62
CA LEU A 462 -22.58 -61.04 -14.08
C LEU A 462 -21.35 -61.91 -13.78
N TRP A 463 -20.14 -61.36 -13.96
CA TRP A 463 -18.89 -62.04 -13.64
C TRP A 463 -18.63 -62.17 -12.14
N GLY A 464 -18.98 -61.14 -11.35
CA GLY A 464 -18.89 -61.18 -9.89
C GLY A 464 -19.79 -62.24 -9.26
N LYS A 465 -21.04 -62.32 -9.72
CA LYS A 465 -22.00 -63.36 -9.31
C LYS A 465 -21.55 -64.77 -9.74
N PHE A 466 -20.96 -64.91 -10.92
CA PHE A 466 -20.41 -66.18 -11.42
C PHE A 466 -19.24 -66.70 -10.55
N THR A 467 -18.30 -65.81 -10.18
CA THR A 467 -17.17 -66.19 -9.30
C THR A 467 -17.60 -66.58 -7.88
N ARG A 468 -18.63 -65.91 -7.32
CA ARG A 468 -19.18 -66.26 -6.00
C ARG A 468 -19.85 -67.64 -6.00
N LYS A 469 -20.60 -67.94 -7.06
CA LYS A 469 -21.26 -69.24 -7.27
C LYS A 469 -20.25 -70.39 -7.43
N MET A 470 -19.12 -70.16 -8.10
CA MET A 470 -18.01 -71.13 -8.17
C MET A 470 -17.33 -71.36 -6.82
N LYS A 471 -17.19 -70.32 -5.99
CA LYS A 471 -16.56 -70.42 -4.67
C LYS A 471 -17.45 -71.14 -3.65
N GLU A 472 -18.76 -70.93 -3.70
CA GLU A 472 -19.74 -71.69 -2.90
C GLU A 472 -19.81 -73.17 -3.32
N LEU A 473 -19.61 -73.48 -4.61
CA LEU A 473 -19.50 -74.86 -5.13
C LEU A 473 -18.17 -75.55 -4.78
N GLY A 474 -17.08 -74.79 -4.62
CA GLY A 474 -15.78 -75.33 -4.21
C GLY A 474 -15.61 -75.52 -2.70
N GLY A 475 -16.37 -74.78 -1.89
CA GLY A 475 -16.34 -74.86 -0.42
C GLY A 475 -17.08 -76.07 0.17
N THR A 476 -17.78 -76.85 -0.67
CA THR A 476 -18.50 -78.07 -0.26
C THR A 476 -17.75 -79.37 -0.61
N ILE A 477 -16.49 -79.29 -1.06
CA ILE A 477 -15.66 -80.46 -1.43
C ILE A 477 -14.29 -80.36 -0.75
N LEU A 478 -14.27 -80.27 0.58
CA LEU A 478 -13.08 -80.53 1.41
C LEU A 478 -13.50 -80.62 2.90
N GLU A 479 -14.40 -81.55 3.21
CA GLU A 479 -14.36 -82.27 4.49
C GLU A 479 -13.58 -83.56 4.22
N PRO A 480 -12.41 -83.79 4.84
CA PRO A 480 -11.80 -85.11 4.85
C PRO A 480 -12.47 -85.96 5.95
N GLU A 481 -13.11 -87.06 5.56
CA GLU A 481 -13.43 -88.16 6.47
C GLU A 481 -12.13 -88.89 6.88
N ASP A 482 -11.89 -88.87 8.19
CA ASP A 482 -11.16 -89.78 9.10
C ASP A 482 -9.96 -90.64 8.65
N GLU A 483 -8.82 -90.43 9.34
CA GLU A 483 -8.11 -91.48 10.12
C GLU A 483 -7.32 -90.87 11.31
#